data_AF-A0A9P7FG49-F1
#
_entry.id   AF-A0A9P7FG49-F1
#
_cell.length_a   1.000
_cell.length_b   1.000
_cell.length_c   1.000
_cell.angle_alpha   90.00
_cell.angle_beta   90.00
_cell.angle_gamma   90.00
#
_symmetry.space_group_name_H-M   'P 1'
#
loop_
_entity.id
_entity.type
_entity.pdbx_description
1 polymer ?
#
loop_
_entity_poly.entity_id
_entity_poly.type
_entity_poly.pdbx_seq_one_letter_code
_entity_poly.pdbx_strand_id
1 'polypeptide(L)' 'LILTMYKQVDKKVKPVSGTFPQDAQVLRRFPYNPLETMIPLTPHPPNFIPDGRLTIEHIESFNFNTTRFLWPEE' A
#
# COMPACT_ATOMS: atom_id res chain seq x y z
N LEU A 1 -25.05 31.91 -38.63
CA LEU A 1 -23.88 31.49 -37.84
C LEU A 1 -24.40 30.84 -36.56
N ILE A 2 -24.37 29.51 -36.47
CA ILE A 2 -24.81 28.80 -35.27
C ILE A 2 -23.71 28.97 -34.22
N LEU A 3 -23.97 29.78 -33.20
CA LEU A 3 -23.08 29.97 -32.06
C LEU A 3 -23.21 28.77 -31.12
N THR A 4 -22.43 27.73 -31.34
CA THR A 4 -22.30 26.63 -30.37
C THR A 4 -21.49 27.12 -29.18
N MET A 5 -22.00 26.90 -27.96
CA MET A 5 -21.39 27.38 -26.70
C MET A 5 -20.01 26.77 -26.42
N TYR A 6 -19.67 25.64 -27.05
CA TYR A 6 -18.42 24.92 -26.86
C TYR A 6 -17.74 24.55 -28.19
N LYS A 7 -16.42 24.37 -28.14
CA LYS A 7 -15.61 23.92 -29.27
C LYS A 7 -15.81 22.42 -29.53
N GLN A 8 -15.93 22.03 -30.80
CA GLN A 8 -16.03 20.63 -31.20
C GLN A 8 -14.76 19.84 -30.85
N VAL A 9 -14.92 18.55 -30.57
CA VAL A 9 -13.86 17.65 -30.08
C VAL A 9 -12.73 17.47 -31.10
N ASP A 10 -13.05 17.39 -32.38
CA ASP A 10 -12.10 17.33 -33.51
C ASP A 10 -11.21 18.58 -33.60
N LYS A 11 -11.72 19.73 -33.12
CA LYS A 11 -11.00 21.01 -33.06
C LYS A 11 -10.33 21.26 -31.70
N LYS A 12 -10.29 20.26 -30.81
CA LYS A 12 -9.65 20.39 -29.50
C LYS A 12 -8.14 20.50 -29.64
N VAL A 13 -7.58 21.57 -29.06
CA VAL A 13 -6.12 21.73 -28.96
C VAL A 13 -5.59 20.75 -27.91
N LYS A 14 -4.61 19.93 -28.29
CA LYS A 14 -3.85 19.11 -27.36
C LYS A 14 -2.64 19.92 -26.90
N PRO A 15 -2.53 20.30 -25.61
CA PRO A 15 -1.34 21.00 -25.14
C PRO A 15 -0.12 20.10 -25.31
N VAL A 16 1.03 20.72 -25.59
CA VAL A 16 2.30 20.01 -25.55
C VAL A 16 2.61 19.72 -24.08
N SER A 17 2.93 18.46 -23.77
CA SER A 17 3.33 18.07 -22.43
C SER A 17 4.58 18.86 -22.03
N GLY A 18 4.43 19.78 -21.07
CA GLY A 18 5.54 20.51 -20.49
C GLY A 18 6.33 19.68 -19.49
N THR A 19 7.52 20.14 -19.13
CA THR A 19 8.31 19.55 -18.04
C THR A 19 7.57 19.72 -16.72
N PHE A 20 7.56 18.66 -15.90
CA PHE A 20 6.97 18.72 -14.56
C PHE A 20 7.70 19.77 -13.71
N PRO A 21 6.98 20.70 -13.06
CA PRO A 21 7.61 21.77 -12.29
C PRO A 21 8.29 21.20 -11.05
N GLN A 22 9.54 21.61 -10.82
CA GLN A 22 10.33 21.14 -9.68
C GLN A 22 9.71 21.54 -8.34
N ASP A 23 9.03 22.68 -8.29
CA ASP A 23 8.34 23.16 -7.09
C ASP A 23 7.12 22.30 -6.70
N ALA A 24 6.59 21.52 -7.64
CA ALA A 24 5.52 20.55 -7.37
C ALA A 24 6.06 19.17 -6.97
N GLN A 25 7.39 19.00 -6.86
CA GLN A 25 7.99 17.74 -6.49
C GLN A 25 7.75 17.43 -5.01
N VAL A 26 7.12 16.29 -4.74
CA VAL A 26 6.93 15.79 -3.37
C VAL A 26 8.23 15.16 -2.88
N LEU A 27 8.91 15.82 -1.94
CA LEU A 27 10.11 15.30 -1.28
C LEU A 27 9.73 14.52 -0.02
N ARG A 28 9.89 13.19 -0.05
CA ARG A 28 9.75 12.36 1.17
C ARG A 28 11.03 12.49 2.00
N ARG A 29 10.92 13.07 3.20
CA ARG A 29 12.03 13.22 4.15
C ARG A 29 11.69 12.49 5.45
N PHE A 30 12.68 11.81 6.03
CA PHE A 30 12.61 11.20 7.36
C PHE A 30 13.55 11.98 8.29
N PRO A 31 13.06 13.02 8.99
CA PRO A 31 13.91 13.86 9.84
C PRO A 31 14.48 13.11 11.06
N TYR A 32 13.83 12.02 11.45
CA TYR A 32 14.25 11.07 12.49
C TYR A 32 13.83 9.66 12.06
N ASN A 33 14.38 8.62 12.70
CA ASN A 33 14.01 7.25 12.37
C ASN A 33 12.58 6.98 12.87
N PRO A 34 11.63 6.65 11.97
CA PRO A 34 10.21 6.48 12.32
C PRO A 34 9.95 5.27 13.23
N LEU A 35 10.92 4.37 13.38
CA LEU A 35 10.81 3.16 14.20
C LEU A 35 11.28 3.38 15.65
N GLU A 36 11.89 4.52 15.98
CA GLU A 36 12.47 4.77 17.32
C GLU A 36 11.44 4.66 18.46
N THR A 37 10.19 5.01 18.20
CA THR A 37 9.11 4.95 19.21
C THR A 37 8.34 3.64 19.19
N MET A 38 8.68 2.70 18.29
CA MET A 38 7.99 1.42 18.23
C MET A 38 8.48 0.47 19.31
N ILE A 39 7.54 -0.22 19.94
CA ILE A 39 7.83 -1.29 20.89
C ILE A 39 8.18 -2.55 20.06
N PRO A 40 9.33 -3.21 20.32
CA PRO A 40 9.66 -4.45 19.63
C PRO A 40 8.64 -5.53 19.97
N LEU A 41 8.08 -6.16 18.94
CA LEU A 41 7.18 -7.29 19.09
C LEU A 41 7.99 -8.58 19.31
N THR A 42 7.45 -9.49 20.10
CA THR A 42 8.05 -10.81 20.26
C THR A 42 7.78 -11.63 19.00
N PRO A 43 8.79 -12.31 18.42
CA PRO A 43 8.57 -13.19 17.28
C PRO A 43 7.79 -14.46 17.66
N HIS A 44 7.69 -14.76 18.95
CA HIS A 44 6.97 -15.90 19.48
C HIS A 44 5.59 -15.44 19.97
N PRO A 45 4.49 -15.81 19.30
CA PRO A 45 3.14 -15.52 19.79
C PRO A 45 2.80 -16.39 21.01
N PRO A 46 1.81 -16.00 21.83
CA PRO A 46 1.30 -16.83 22.91
C PRO A 46 0.59 -18.08 22.37
N ASN A 47 0.41 -19.08 23.25
CA ASN A 47 -0.33 -20.30 22.91
C ASN A 47 -1.76 -19.96 22.49
N PHE A 48 -2.23 -20.62 21.43
CA PHE A 48 -3.60 -20.45 20.95
C PHE A 48 -4.61 -21.04 21.94
N ILE A 49 -5.70 -20.30 22.18
CA ILE A 49 -6.84 -20.73 22.99
C ILE A 49 -8.07 -20.73 22.07
N PRO A 50 -8.76 -21.88 21.88
CA PRO A 50 -9.94 -21.91 21.04
C PRO A 50 -11.04 -21.04 21.63
N ASP A 51 -11.59 -20.16 20.79
CA ASP A 51 -12.82 -19.43 21.05
C ASP A 51 -13.89 -19.98 20.10
N GLY A 52 -15.18 -19.76 20.39
CA GLY A 52 -16.30 -20.43 19.69
C GLY A 52 -16.35 -20.27 18.16
N ARG A 53 -15.49 -19.44 17.57
CA ARG A 53 -15.31 -19.25 16.12
C ARG A 53 -14.20 -20.10 15.50
N LEU A 54 -13.22 -20.54 16.28
CA LEU A 54 -11.99 -21.15 15.76
C LEU A 54 -11.53 -22.26 16.70
N THR A 55 -11.70 -23.51 16.24
CA THR A 55 -11.31 -24.71 16.97
C THR A 55 -9.85 -25.03 16.75
N ILE A 56 -9.25 -25.80 17.67
CA ILE A 56 -7.88 -26.29 17.56
C ILE A 56 -7.71 -27.13 16.28
N GLU A 57 -8.66 -28.01 15.99
CA GLU A 57 -8.66 -28.86 14.78
C GLU A 57 -8.57 -28.04 13.49
N HIS A 58 -9.26 -26.90 13.43
CA HIS A 58 -9.24 -26.03 12.27
C HIS A 58 -7.88 -25.33 12.12
N ILE A 59 -7.26 -24.89 13.23
CA ILE A 59 -5.89 -24.33 13.21
C ILE A 59 -4.86 -25.35 12.77
N GLU A 60 -4.91 -26.56 13.30
CA GLU A 60 -3.96 -27.63 12.96
C GLU A 60 -4.07 -28.05 11.49
N SER A 61 -5.29 -27.99 10.93
CA SER A 61 -5.51 -28.21 9.49
C SER A 61 -5.03 -27.05 8.62
N PHE A 62 -4.79 -25.88 9.22
CA PHE A 62 -4.42 -24.67 8.50
C PHE A 62 -2.92 -24.69 8.20
N ASN A 63 -2.58 -24.67 6.91
CA ASN A 63 -1.20 -24.75 6.48
C ASN A 63 -0.54 -23.37 6.47
N PHE A 64 -0.08 -22.89 7.64
CA PHE A 64 0.57 -21.60 7.76
C PHE A 64 1.94 -21.60 7.07
N ASN A 65 2.17 -20.63 6.18
CA ASN A 65 3.47 -20.34 5.57
C ASN A 65 4.15 -21.54 4.86
N THR A 66 3.37 -22.39 4.19
CA THR A 66 3.87 -23.60 3.49
C THR A 66 4.94 -23.29 2.46
N THR A 67 4.77 -22.17 1.77
CA THR A 67 5.64 -21.73 0.67
C THR A 67 6.83 -20.89 1.13
N ARG A 68 7.00 -20.68 2.45
CA ARG A 68 8.01 -19.76 3.02
C ARG A 68 8.00 -18.44 2.26
N PHE A 69 6.88 -17.73 2.40
CA PHE A 69 6.62 -16.49 1.68
C PHE A 69 7.67 -15.41 1.99
N LEU A 70 8.22 -15.41 3.21
CA LEU A 70 9.25 -14.47 3.64
C LEU A 70 10.64 -14.91 3.16
N TRP A 71 11.45 -13.91 2.84
CA TRP A 71 12.86 -14.11 2.49
C TRP A 71 13.70 -14.37 3.74
N PRO A 72 14.88 -15.02 3.63
CA PRO A 72 15.75 -15.26 4.78
C PRO A 72 16.17 -13.99 5.54
N GLU A 73 16.16 -12.84 4.85
CA GLU A 73 16.53 -11.54 5.38
C GLU A 73 15.36 -10.76 6.04
N GLU A 74 14.11 -11.24 5.93
CA GLU A 74 12.91 -10.70 6.59
C GLU A 74 12.57 -11.43 7.90
#